data_AF-A0A948DKP9-F1
#
_entry.id   AF-A0A948DKP9-F1
#
_cell.length_a   1.000
_cell.length_b   1.000
_cell.length_c   1.000
_cell.angle_alpha   90.00
_cell.angle_beta   90.00
_cell.angle_gamma   90.00
#
_symmetry.space_group_name_H-M   'P 1'
#
loop_
_entity.id
_entity.type
_entity.pdbx_description
1 polymer ?
#
loop_
_entity_poly.entity_id
_entity_poly.type
_entity_poly.pdbx_seq_one_letter_code
_entity_poly.pdbx_strand_id
1 'polypeptide(L)' 'DSVREVYHEAGIRYRDWTAAVVILWALAIMFRFVALGTHSFEGYILAGFGMATIMVMRFFAFRGR' A
#
# COMPACT_ATOMS: atom_id res chain seq x y z
N ASP A 1 -17.89 24.24 -4.76
CA ASP A 1 -17.30 22.94 -4.37
C ASP A 1 -16.31 22.39 -5.39
N SER A 2 -15.15 23.03 -5.57
CA SER A 2 -14.10 22.54 -6.47
C SER A 2 -12.69 22.81 -5.90
N VAL A 3 -12.42 22.34 -4.69
CA VAL A 3 -11.07 22.36 -4.09
C VAL A 3 -10.18 21.23 -4.68
N ARG A 4 -10.32 20.94 -5.98
CA ARG A 4 -9.57 19.86 -6.67
C ARG A 4 -9.02 20.25 -8.03
N GLU A 5 -9.06 21.53 -8.37
CA GLU A 5 -8.31 22.10 -9.50
C GLU A 5 -7.11 22.87 -8.96
N VAL A 6 -6.16 22.14 -8.36
CA VAL A 6 -4.81 22.68 -8.19
C VAL A 6 -4.18 22.64 -9.58
N TYR A 7 -4.38 23.70 -10.35
CA TYR A 7 -3.68 23.97 -11.59
C TYR A 7 -2.19 24.10 -11.23
N HIS A 8 -1.41 23.07 -11.55
CA HIS A 8 0.04 23.07 -11.35
C HIS A 8 0.68 23.34 -12.70
N GLU A 9 1.43 24.44 -12.80
CA GLU A 9 1.99 25.00 -14.04
C GLU A 9 3.07 24.12 -14.70
N ALA A 10 3.44 23.01 -14.05
CA ALA A 10 4.21 21.95 -14.67
C ALA A 10 3.25 20.89 -15.21
N GLY A 11 3.15 20.74 -16.54
CA GLY A 11 2.28 19.79 -17.26
C GLY A 11 2.54 18.29 -17.01
N ILE A 12 2.99 17.92 -15.82
CA ILE A 12 3.29 16.58 -15.37
C ILE A 12 2.13 16.12 -14.48
N ARG A 13 1.28 15.23 -14.99
CA ARG A 13 0.27 14.56 -14.16
C ARG A 13 0.98 13.65 -13.17
N TYR A 14 1.00 14.02 -11.90
CA TYR A 14 1.45 13.13 -10.85
C TYR A 14 0.44 12.00 -10.66
N ARG A 15 0.80 10.78 -11.06
CA ARG A 15 0.02 9.60 -10.68
C ARG A 15 0.24 9.34 -9.19
N ASP A 16 -0.79 9.59 -8.40
CA ASP A 16 -0.82 9.27 -6.98
C ASP A 16 -1.03 7.76 -6.79
N TRP A 17 -0.03 7.11 -6.20
CA TRP A 17 -0.05 5.68 -5.89
C TRP A 17 -0.47 5.38 -4.44
N THR A 18 -0.72 6.42 -3.63
CA THR A 18 -1.04 6.30 -2.21
C THR A 18 -2.24 5.39 -2.00
N ALA A 19 -3.32 5.58 -2.77
CA ALA A 19 -4.53 4.75 -2.67
C ALA A 19 -4.24 3.27 -2.93
N ALA A 20 -3.45 2.96 -3.95
CA ALA A 20 -3.09 1.57 -4.27
C ALA A 20 -2.27 0.92 -3.15
N VAL A 21 -1.28 1.65 -2.60
CA VAL A 21 -0.45 1.16 -1.50
C VAL A 21 -1.27 0.90 -0.24
N VAL A 22 -2.22 1.78 0.08
CA VAL A 22 -3.12 1.62 1.23
C VAL A 22 -4.02 0.40 1.08
N ILE A 23 -4.60 0.18 -0.12
CA ILE A 23 -5.44 -0.99 -0.39
C ILE A 23 -4.63 -2.29 -0.24
N LEU A 24 -3.42 -2.34 -0.81
CA LEU A 24 -2.55 -3.51 -0.68
C LEU A 24 -2.18 -3.80 0.78
N TRP A 25 -1.91 -2.75 1.57
CA TRP A 25 -1.68 -2.87 3.00
C TRP A 25 -2.88 -3.43 3.76
N ALA A 26 -4.07 -2.92 3.47
CA ALA A 26 -5.31 -3.40 4.10
C ALA A 26 -5.57 -4.88 3.78
N LEU A 27 -5.33 -5.30 2.54
CA LEU A 27 -5.45 -6.70 2.12
C LEU A 27 -4.46 -7.60 2.87
N ALA A 28 -3.20 -7.18 3.00
CA ALA A 28 -2.18 -7.95 3.73
C ALA A 28 -2.54 -8.10 5.22
N ILE A 29 -3.11 -7.05 5.84
CA ILE A 29 -3.64 -7.10 7.21
C ILE A 29 -4.81 -8.09 7.31
N MET A 30 -5.78 -8.03 6.39
CA MET A 30 -6.91 -8.97 6.38
C MET A 30 -6.44 -10.41 6.25
N PHE A 31 -5.47 -10.69 5.38
CA PHE A 31 -4.94 -12.03 5.17
C PHE A 31 -4.33 -12.61 6.45
N ARG A 32 -3.77 -11.76 7.32
CA ARG A 32 -3.25 -12.17 8.63
C ARG A 32 -4.35 -12.68 9.56
N PHE A 33 -5.52 -12.02 9.58
CA PHE A 33 -6.67 -12.45 10.36
C PHE A 33 -7.29 -13.74 9.79
N VAL A 34 -7.35 -13.87 8.47
CA VAL A 34 -7.80 -15.11 7.82
C VAL A 34 -6.86 -16.27 8.17
N ALA A 35 -5.55 -16.07 8.07
CA ALA A 35 -4.56 -17.09 8.42
C ALA A 35 -4.63 -17.50 9.89
N LEU A 36 -4.91 -16.53 10.78
CA LEU A 36 -5.12 -16.81 12.21
C LEU A 36 -6.37 -17.69 12.42
N GLY A 37 -7.47 -17.37 11.72
CA GLY A 37 -8.72 -18.12 11.78
C GLY A 37 -8.64 -19.52 11.17
N THR A 38 -7.77 -19.73 10.16
CA THR A 38 -7.53 -21.04 9.56
C THR A 38 -6.41 -21.84 10.25
N HIS A 39 -5.84 -21.33 11.34
CA HIS A 39 -4.70 -21.91 12.05
C HIS A 39 -3.47 -22.19 11.14
N SER A 40 -3.32 -21.43 10.05
CA SER A 40 -2.19 -21.56 9.13
C SER A 40 -1.02 -20.69 9.58
N PHE A 41 0.00 -21.33 10.14
CA PHE A 41 1.24 -20.65 10.54
C PHE A 41 1.97 -20.04 9.33
N GLU A 42 2.05 -20.78 8.24
CA GLU A 42 2.70 -20.33 7.00
C GLU A 42 2.01 -19.10 6.41
N GLY A 43 0.67 -19.11 6.33
CA GLY A 43 -0.11 -17.98 5.83
C GLY A 43 0.06 -16.72 6.69
N TYR A 44 0.21 -16.88 8.01
CA TYR A 44 0.43 -15.78 8.93
C TYR A 44 1.81 -15.14 8.73
N ILE A 45 2.85 -15.96 8.55
CA ILE A 45 4.21 -15.48 8.23
C ILE A 45 4.21 -14.76 6.88
N LEU A 46 3.58 -15.36 5.86
CA LEU A 46 3.51 -14.78 4.52
C LEU A 46 2.81 -13.42 4.51
N ALA A 47 1.73 -13.27 5.29
CA ALA A 47 1.05 -11.97 5.48
C ALA A 47 2.00 -10.94 6.11
N GLY A 48 2.76 -11.34 7.13
CA GLY A 48 3.75 -10.49 7.79
C GLY A 48 4.87 -10.06 6.84
N PHE A 49 5.39 -11.01 6.06
CA PHE A 49 6.40 -10.76 5.04
C PHE A 49 5.89 -9.80 3.98
N GLY A 50 4.69 -10.04 3.44
CA GLY A 50 4.05 -9.18 2.44
C GLY A 50 3.88 -7.74 2.91
N MET A 51 3.45 -7.52 4.17
CA MET A 51 3.38 -6.17 4.75
C MET A 51 4.76 -5.49 4.80
N ALA A 52 5.80 -6.21 5.24
CA ALA A 52 7.16 -5.67 5.29
C ALA A 52 7.68 -5.31 3.90
N THR A 53 7.46 -6.15 2.89
CA THR A 53 7.85 -5.88 1.50
C THR A 53 7.15 -4.63 0.97
N ILE A 54 5.82 -4.49 1.18
CA ILE A 54 5.08 -3.30 0.74
C ILE A 54 5.60 -2.04 1.43
N MET A 55 5.96 -2.11 2.71
CA MET A 55 6.54 -0.97 3.44
C MET A 55 7.87 -0.51 2.84
N VAL A 56 8.76 -1.46 2.55
CA VAL A 56 10.06 -1.18 1.96
C VAL A 56 9.90 -0.63 0.54
N MET A 57 9.05 -1.26 -0.29
CA MET A 57 8.73 -0.75 -1.62
C MET A 57 8.16 0.67 -1.58
N ARG A 58 7.23 0.94 -0.64
CA ARG A 58 6.68 2.27 -0.39
C ARG A 58 7.77 3.28 -0.11
N PHE A 59 8.71 2.94 0.78
CA PHE A 59 9.81 3.81 1.14
C PHE A 59 10.66 4.19 -0.08
N PHE A 60 11.05 3.23 -0.92
CA PHE A 60 11.83 3.52 -2.13
C PHE A 60 11.02 4.26 -3.20
N ALA A 61 9.76 3.88 -3.42
CA ALA A 61 8.89 4.48 -4.44
C ALA A 61 8.54 5.95 -4.16
N PHE A 62 8.41 6.34 -2.88
CA PHE A 62 8.09 7.71 -2.51
C PHE A 62 9.30 8.56 -2.13
N ARG A 63 10.45 7.96 -1.75
CA ARG A 63 11.68 8.70 -1.44
C ARG A 63 12.53 9.02 -2.68
N GLY A 64 12.34 8.29 -3.78
CA GLY A 64 13.04 8.53 -5.05
C GLY A 64 12.44 9.64 -5.93
N ARG A 65 11.56 10.49 -5.38
CA ARG A 65 10.93 11.61 -6.09
C ARG A 65 11.23 12.92 -5.36
#